data_AF-A0A9F5IKH8-F1
#
_entry.id   AF-A0A9F5IKH8-F1
#
_cell.length_a   1.000
_cell.length_b   1.000
_cell.length_c   1.000
_cell.angle_alpha   90.00
_cell.angle_beta   90.00
_cell.angle_gamma   90.00
#
_symmetry.space_group_name_H-M   'P 1'
#
loop_
_entity.id
_entity.type
_entity.pdbx_description
1 polymer ?
#
loop_
_entity_poly.entity_id
_entity_poly.type
_entity_poly.pdbx_seq_one_letter_code
_entity_poly.pdbx_strand_id
1 'polypeptide(L)'
;MADCIYYEESLEPLLKTLKDLAGLGTFILCCYEERTMGQNPEVEKRYFELLQRDFKLQKVPLDEHDEEYRSEDIHIFIIRRKKMTSQLMLIFQPARSASSKDQNSFKSFEKEFDNSTSHLGVLNLMLTFNWNAGI
;
A
#
# COMPACT_ATOMS: atom_id res chain seq x y z
N MET A 1 -13.75 2.29 5.98
CA MET A 1 -14.06 0.85 6.08
C MET A 1 -14.33 0.51 7.53
N ALA A 2 -15.30 -0.35 7.80
CA ALA A 2 -15.73 -0.71 9.14
C ALA A 2 -15.90 -2.24 9.21
N ASP A 3 -15.23 -2.87 10.17
CA ASP A 3 -15.26 -4.30 10.47
C ASP A 3 -15.07 -5.22 9.24
N CYS A 4 -14.03 -4.94 8.43
CA CYS A 4 -13.72 -5.70 7.22
C CYS A 4 -12.61 -6.75 7.40
N ILE A 5 -12.09 -6.93 8.62
CA ILE A 5 -10.91 -7.77 8.91
C ILE A 5 -11.40 -9.01 9.66
N TYR A 6 -11.87 -10.03 8.94
CA TYR A 6 -12.47 -11.22 9.57
C TYR A 6 -12.16 -12.56 8.88
N TYR A 7 -11.85 -12.58 7.57
CA TYR A 7 -11.43 -13.81 6.86
C TYR A 7 -10.08 -13.61 6.16
N GLU A 8 -9.17 -14.57 6.32
CA GLU A 8 -7.83 -14.54 5.72
C GLU A 8 -7.90 -14.43 4.19
N GLU A 9 -8.82 -15.16 3.56
CA GLU A 9 -9.00 -15.20 2.11
C GLU A 9 -9.42 -13.85 1.52
N SER A 10 -9.98 -12.96 2.36
CA SER A 10 -10.42 -11.63 1.95
C SER A 10 -9.34 -10.56 2.06
N LEU A 11 -8.23 -10.83 2.78
CA LEU A 11 -7.21 -9.82 3.07
C LEU A 11 -6.50 -9.31 1.81
N GLU A 12 -6.00 -10.22 0.97
CA GLU A 12 -5.27 -9.83 -0.25
C GLU A 12 -6.17 -9.10 -1.26
N PRO A 13 -7.40 -9.57 -1.58
CA PRO A 13 -8.33 -8.83 -2.41
C PRO A 13 -8.67 -7.44 -1.85
N LEU A 14 -8.91 -7.34 -0.54
CA LEU A 14 -9.21 -6.07 0.13
C LEU A 14 -8.04 -5.08 0.00
N LEU A 15 -6.82 -5.51 0.30
CA LEU A 15 -5.62 -4.67 0.19
C LEU A 15 -5.36 -4.23 -1.25
N LYS A 16 -5.61 -5.11 -2.22
CA LYS A 16 -5.56 -4.76 -3.64
C LYS A 16 -6.59 -3.67 -3.97
N THR A 17 -7.83 -3.80 -3.53
CA THR A 17 -8.86 -2.78 -3.73
C THR A 17 -8.47 -1.45 -3.07
N LEU A 18 -7.91 -1.46 -1.86
CA LEU A 18 -7.41 -0.25 -1.22
C LEU A 18 -6.29 0.41 -2.04
N LYS A 19 -5.36 -0.36 -2.60
CA LYS A 19 -4.31 0.15 -3.49
C LYS A 19 -4.86 0.79 -4.75
N ASP A 20 -5.79 0.09 -5.41
CA ASP A 20 -6.35 0.49 -6.70
C ASP A 20 -7.17 1.79 -6.56
N LEU A 21 -7.82 1.99 -5.42
CA LEU A 21 -8.67 3.15 -5.15
C LEU A 21 -7.96 4.31 -4.45
N ALA A 22 -6.93 4.05 -3.63
CA ALA A 22 -6.28 5.08 -2.83
C ALA A 22 -5.11 5.76 -3.58
N GLY A 23 -5.29 7.05 -3.84
CA GLY A 23 -4.23 7.94 -4.30
C GLY A 23 -3.34 8.42 -3.16
N LEU A 24 -2.29 9.19 -3.49
CA LEU A 24 -1.34 9.74 -2.51
C LEU A 24 -1.94 10.78 -1.56
N GLY A 25 -3.09 11.36 -1.90
CA GLY A 25 -3.84 12.31 -1.07
C GLY A 25 -5.02 11.68 -0.32
N THR A 26 -5.25 10.38 -0.48
CA THR A 26 -6.42 9.71 0.10
C THR A 26 -6.12 9.28 1.54
N PHE A 27 -7.05 9.61 2.44
CA PHE A 27 -7.08 9.08 3.81
C PHE A 27 -8.11 7.97 3.89
N ILE A 28 -7.68 6.77 4.25
CA ILE A 28 -8.58 5.65 4.53
C ILE A 28 -8.75 5.57 6.04
N LEU A 29 -9.99 5.71 6.50
CA LEU A 29 -10.35 5.42 7.89
C LEU A 29 -10.73 3.95 7.99
N CYS A 30 -10.02 3.21 8.84
CA CYS A 30 -10.27 1.80 9.12
C CYS A 30 -10.65 1.65 10.58
N CYS A 31 -11.87 1.20 10.83
CA CYS A 31 -12.36 0.84 12.15
C CYS A 31 -12.59 -0.67 12.19
N TYR A 32 -12.14 -1.35 13.23
CA TYR A 32 -12.46 -2.76 13.46
C TYR A 32 -12.53 -3.07 14.95
N GLU A 33 -13.19 -4.17 15.28
CA GLU A 33 -13.27 -4.72 16.63
C GLU A 33 -12.20 -5.81 16.80
N GLU A 34 -11.33 -5.68 17.80
CA GLU A 34 -10.35 -6.69 18.17
C GLU A 34 -11.06 -7.93 18.70
N ARG A 35 -10.79 -9.08 18.09
CA ARG A 35 -11.38 -10.36 18.49
C ARG A 35 -10.27 -11.32 18.89
N THR A 36 -10.27 -11.75 20.14
CA THR A 36 -9.24 -12.63 20.71
C THR A 36 -9.56 -14.13 20.56
N MET A 37 -10.77 -14.47 20.11
CA MET A 37 -11.25 -15.84 20.00
C MET A 37 -10.97 -16.43 18.61
N GLY A 38 -10.58 -17.71 18.56
CA GLY A 38 -10.39 -18.46 17.32
C GLY A 38 -9.14 -18.05 16.54
N GLN A 39 -9.25 -17.95 15.21
CA GLN A 39 -8.14 -17.59 14.30
C GLN A 39 -7.97 -16.07 14.10
N ASN A 40 -8.82 -15.25 14.72
CA ASN A 40 -8.84 -13.80 14.53
C ASN A 40 -7.50 -13.10 14.81
N PRO A 41 -6.72 -13.46 15.86
CA PRO A 41 -5.42 -12.83 16.11
C PRO A 41 -4.39 -13.04 14.99
N GLU A 42 -4.44 -14.20 14.31
CA GLU A 42 -3.52 -14.51 13.21
C GLU A 42 -3.87 -13.72 11.95
N VAL A 43 -5.17 -13.65 11.64
CA VAL A 43 -5.73 -12.88 10.51
C VAL A 43 -5.42 -11.40 10.67
N GLU A 44 -5.60 -10.85 11.87
CA GLU A 44 -5.32 -9.45 12.17
C GLU A 44 -3.82 -9.14 11.99
N LYS A 45 -2.95 -9.96 12.57
CA LYS A 45 -1.50 -9.81 12.41
C LYS A 45 -1.08 -9.85 10.95
N ARG A 46 -1.61 -10.81 10.20
CA ARG A 46 -1.33 -10.97 8.78
C ARG A 46 -1.82 -9.79 7.94
N TYR A 47 -3.00 -9.25 8.26
CA TYR A 47 -3.52 -8.04 7.63
C TYR A 47 -2.55 -6.86 7.82
N PHE A 48 -2.10 -6.61 9.04
CA PHE A 48 -1.17 -5.51 9.31
C PHE A 48 0.19 -5.70 8.65
N GLU A 49 0.74 -6.92 8.62
CA GLU A 49 1.98 -7.23 7.91
C GLU A 49 1.89 -6.92 6.41
N LEU A 50 0.79 -7.29 5.77
CA LEU A 50 0.57 -7.02 4.35
C LEU A 50 0.30 -5.53 4.09
N LEU A 51 -0.54 -4.90 4.91
CA LEU A 51 -0.90 -3.49 4.79
C LEU A 51 0.33 -2.57 4.90
N GLN A 52 1.22 -2.86 5.84
CA GLN A 52 2.42 -2.05 6.09
C GLN A 52 3.43 -2.08 4.94
N ARG A 53 3.30 -2.97 3.95
CA ARG A 53 4.19 -2.95 2.76
C ARG A 53 4.02 -1.64 2.00
N ASP A 54 2.78 -1.24 1.78
CA ASP A 54 2.44 -0.15 0.86
C ASP A 54 1.79 1.05 1.54
N PHE A 55 1.31 0.88 2.77
CA PHE A 55 0.63 1.93 3.52
C PHE A 55 1.36 2.26 4.82
N LYS A 56 1.23 3.50 5.26
CA LYS A 56 1.51 3.95 6.62
C LYS A 56 0.22 3.87 7.42
N LEU A 57 0.36 3.46 8.67
CA LEU A 57 -0.73 3.29 9.61
C LEU A 57 -0.50 4.21 10.81
N GLN A 58 -1.54 4.91 11.26
CA GLN A 58 -1.54 5.67 12.50
C GLN A 58 -2.77 5.28 13.30
N LYS A 59 -2.57 4.82 14.54
CA LYS A 59 -3.67 4.57 15.47
C LYS A 59 -4.24 5.90 15.96
N VAL A 60 -5.55 6.03 15.97
CA VAL A 60 -6.25 7.14 16.60
C VAL A 60 -6.37 6.83 18.10
N PRO A 61 -5.94 7.75 18.98
CA PRO A 61 -6.12 7.59 20.42
C PRO A 61 -7.59 7.45 20.83
N LEU A 62 -7.88 6.66 21.88
CA LEU A 62 -9.25 6.39 22.35
C LEU A 62 -9.95 7.66 22.90
N ASP A 63 -9.18 8.64 23.36
CA ASP A 63 -9.65 9.95 23.78
C ASP A 63 -10.07 10.86 22.61
N GLU A 64 -9.66 10.54 21.38
CA GLU A 64 -10.17 11.19 20.17
C GLU A 64 -11.43 10.51 19.60
N HIS A 65 -11.86 9.38 20.18
CA HIS A 65 -13.13 8.74 19.83
C HIS A 65 -14.31 9.46 20.51
N ASP A 66 -15.52 9.20 20.02
CA ASP A 66 -16.74 9.70 20.65
C ASP A 66 -16.85 9.24 22.12
N GLU A 67 -17.30 10.13 23.01
CA GLU A 67 -17.34 9.86 24.45
C GLU A 67 -18.32 8.73 24.83
N GLU A 68 -19.43 8.62 24.08
CA GLU A 68 -20.48 7.63 24.30
C GLU A 68 -20.27 6.38 23.42
N TYR A 69 -19.87 6.59 22.16
CA TYR A 69 -19.77 5.52 21.16
C TYR A 69 -18.32 5.04 20.95
N ARG A 70 -17.64 4.62 22.02
CA ARG A 70 -16.30 4.02 21.97
C ARG A 70 -16.17 2.76 22.81
N SER A 71 -15.22 1.90 22.44
CA SER A 71 -14.82 0.72 23.20
C SER A 71 -13.30 0.56 23.13
N GLU A 72 -12.69 -0.03 24.16
CA GLU A 72 -11.26 -0.38 24.18
C GLU A 72 -10.91 -1.43 23.12
N ASP A 73 -11.89 -2.28 22.78
CA ASP A 73 -11.75 -3.31 21.75
C ASP A 73 -11.98 -2.76 20.34
N ILE A 74 -12.44 -1.50 20.19
CA ILE A 74 -12.67 -0.90 18.87
C ILE A 74 -11.50 0.03 18.53
N HIS A 75 -10.73 -0.35 17.51
CA HIS A 75 -9.57 0.41 17.08
C HIS A 75 -9.86 1.17 15.79
N ILE A 76 -9.53 2.47 15.81
CA ILE A 76 -9.58 3.32 14.62
C ILE A 76 -8.15 3.60 14.15
N PHE A 77 -7.95 3.42 12.85
CA PHE A 77 -6.69 3.65 12.18
C PHE A 77 -6.85 4.58 10.98
N ILE A 78 -5.93 5.52 10.85
CA ILE A 78 -5.73 6.34 9.67
C ILE A 78 -4.66 5.66 8.82
N ILE A 79 -5.06 5.21 7.63
CA ILE A 79 -4.20 4.54 6.66
C ILE A 79 -3.91 5.51 5.51
N ARG A 80 -2.63 5.62 5.12
CA ARG A 80 -2.14 6.49 4.04
C ARG A 80 -1.21 5.73 3.11
N ARG A 81 -1.39 5.85 1.79
CA ARG A 81 -0.45 5.23 0.84
C ARG A 81 0.95 5.82 1.04
N LYS A 82 1.98 4.96 1.10
CA LYS A 82 3.36 5.42 1.12
C LYS A 82 3.68 6.11 -0.20
N LYS A 83 4.27 7.31 -0.13
CA LYS A 83 4.94 7.87 -1.30
C LYS A 83 6.14 6.98 -1.59
N MET A 84 6.20 6.42 -2.80
CA MET A 84 7.44 5.84 -3.29
C MET A 84 8.54 6.90 -3.20
N THR A 85 9.67 6.54 -2.60
CA THR A 85 10.80 7.45 -2.46
C THR A 85 11.28 7.85 -3.85
N SER A 86 11.09 9.13 -4.17
CA SER A 86 11.41 9.73 -5.46
C SER A 86 12.87 9.59 -5.84
N GLN A 87 13.77 9.18 -4.93
CA GLN A 87 15.17 8.93 -5.25
C GLN A 87 15.34 7.91 -6.37
N LEU A 88 14.56 6.83 -6.36
CA LEU A 88 14.61 5.82 -7.43
C LEU A 88 13.97 6.41 -8.70
N MET A 89 12.75 6.91 -8.61
CA MET A 89 12.02 7.49 -9.76
C MET A 89 12.75 8.66 -10.44
N LEU A 90 13.47 9.51 -9.70
CA LEU A 90 14.24 10.64 -10.24
C LEU A 90 15.43 10.19 -11.10
N ILE A 91 16.06 9.06 -10.76
CA ILE A 91 17.15 8.48 -11.56
C ILE A 91 16.59 7.88 -12.86
N PHE A 92 15.34 7.43 -12.83
CA PHE A 92 14.72 6.67 -13.91
C PHE A 92 13.69 7.46 -14.75
N GLN A 93 13.56 8.78 -14.56
CA GLN A 93 12.72 9.59 -15.45
C GLN A 93 13.32 9.62 -16.86
N PRO A 94 12.56 9.25 -17.91
CA PRO A 94 13.00 9.51 -19.28
C PRO A 94 13.17 11.02 -19.45
N ALA A 95 14.25 11.44 -20.12
CA ALA A 95 14.46 12.85 -20.47
C ALA A 95 13.20 13.41 -21.14
N ARG A 96 12.81 14.65 -20.82
CA ARG A 96 11.57 15.30 -21.29
C ARG A 96 11.37 15.32 -22.82
N SER A 97 12.40 14.99 -23.59
CA SER A 97 12.41 14.86 -25.05
C SER A 97 12.31 13.41 -25.58
N ALA A 98 12.01 12.42 -24.72
CA ALA A 98 11.93 11.02 -25.13
C ALA A 98 10.73 10.75 -26.06
N SER A 99 10.90 9.78 -26.96
CA SER A 99 9.92 9.41 -27.99
C SER A 99 8.61 8.89 -27.38
N SER A 100 7.51 8.91 -28.13
CA SER A 100 6.21 8.36 -27.66
C SER A 100 6.29 6.88 -27.25
N LYS A 101 7.23 6.13 -27.82
CA LYS A 101 7.52 4.73 -27.44
C LYS A 101 8.13 4.63 -26.03
N ASP A 102 8.99 5.57 -25.67
CA ASP A 102 9.71 5.61 -24.40
C ASP A 102 8.77 5.93 -23.24
N GLN A 103 7.79 6.82 -23.48
CA GLN A 103 6.76 7.17 -22.50
C GLN A 103 5.80 5.99 -22.23
N ASN A 104 5.46 5.22 -23.26
CA ASN A 104 4.61 4.03 -23.09
C ASN A 104 5.36 2.90 -22.39
N SER A 105 6.66 2.73 -22.69
CA SER A 105 7.54 1.81 -21.97
C SER A 105 7.64 2.17 -20.49
N PHE A 106 7.82 3.45 -20.17
CA PHE A 106 7.86 3.94 -18.80
C PHE A 106 6.55 3.70 -18.04
N LYS A 107 5.38 3.98 -18.66
CA LYS A 107 4.08 3.67 -18.05
C LYS A 107 3.87 2.17 -17.83
N SER A 108 4.35 1.34 -18.75
CA SER A 108 4.31 -0.13 -18.59
C SER A 108 5.20 -0.57 -17.43
N PHE A 109 6.41 0.00 -17.34
CA PHE A 109 7.33 -0.22 -16.23
C PHE A 109 6.74 0.23 -14.89
N GLU A 110 6.15 1.43 -14.80
CA GLU A 110 5.47 1.91 -13.58
C GLU A 110 4.39 0.92 -13.12
N LYS A 111 3.59 0.42 -14.07
CA LYS A 111 2.54 -0.57 -13.80
C LYS A 111 3.09 -1.93 -13.35
N GLU A 112 4.20 -2.38 -13.94
CA GLU A 112 4.84 -3.66 -13.62
C GLU A 112 5.66 -3.59 -12.32
N PHE A 113 6.23 -2.41 -12.03
CA PHE A 113 6.87 -2.07 -10.76
C PHE A 113 5.86 -2.03 -9.62
N ASP A 114 4.70 -1.39 -9.80
CA ASP A 114 3.61 -1.37 -8.81
C ASP A 114 3.11 -2.78 -8.47
N ASN A 115 3.24 -3.73 -9.40
CA ASN A 115 2.93 -5.14 -9.20
C ASN A 115 4.09 -5.95 -8.57
N SER A 116 5.31 -5.40 -8.51
CA SER A 116 6.50 -6.07 -7.99
C SER A 116 6.71 -5.73 -6.51
N THR A 117 6.38 -6.66 -5.63
CA THR A 117 6.44 -6.47 -4.15
C THR A 117 7.82 -6.72 -3.53
N SER A 118 8.85 -6.99 -4.34
CA SER A 118 10.20 -7.33 -3.85
C SER A 118 11.30 -6.43 -4.42
N HIS A 119 12.27 -6.08 -3.56
CA HIS A 119 13.43 -5.27 -3.96
C HIS A 119 14.24 -5.91 -5.10
N LEU A 120 14.34 -7.24 -5.14
CA LEU A 120 14.99 -7.97 -6.23
C LEU A 120 14.17 -7.93 -7.53
N GLY A 121 12.84 -7.99 -7.45
CA GLY A 121 11.96 -7.87 -8.59
C GLY A 121 12.06 -6.49 -9.25
N VAL A 122 12.20 -5.44 -8.43
CA VAL A 122 12.47 -4.08 -8.90
C VAL A 122 13.79 -3.96 -9.66
N LEU A 123 14.88 -4.50 -9.10
CA LEU A 123 16.20 -4.50 -9.76
C LEU A 123 16.17 -5.27 -11.08
N ASN A 124 15.49 -6.41 -11.12
CA ASN A 124 15.39 -7.23 -12.32
C ASN A 124 14.53 -6.54 -13.41
N LEU A 125 13.46 -5.85 -13.01
CA LEU A 125 12.66 -5.03 -13.93
C LEU A 125 13.52 -3.91 -14.53
N MET A 126 14.34 -3.24 -13.72
CA MET A 126 15.27 -2.20 -14.20
C MET A 126 16.30 -2.72 -15.20
N LEU A 127 16.85 -3.92 -14.97
CA LEU A 127 17.76 -4.59 -15.90
C LEU A 127 17.05 -5.04 -17.18
N THR A 128 15.82 -5.56 -17.07
CA THR A 128 15.03 -6.05 -18.21
C THR A 128 14.68 -4.93 -19.19
N PHE A 129 14.32 -3.76 -18.67
CA PHE A 129 14.09 -2.57 -19.48
C PHE A 129 15.39 -1.87 -19.93
N ASN A 130 16.55 -2.44 -19.56
CA ASN A 130 17.91 -2.08 -19.98
C ASN A 130 18.12 -0.59 -20.22
N TRP A 131 17.69 0.24 -19.28
CA TRP A 131 17.89 1.68 -19.32
C TRP A 131 19.28 2.04 -18.77
N ASN A 132 20.31 1.37 -19.28
CA ASN A 132 21.67 1.92 -19.24
C ASN A 132 21.76 3.00 -20.32
N ALA A 133 21.13 4.14 -20.04
CA ALA A 133 21.47 5.37 -20.74
C ALA A 133 22.89 5.74 -20.31
N GLY A 134 23.87 5.22 -21.06
CA GLY A 134 25.30 5.54 -21.05
C GLY A 134 25.86 6.22 -19.80
N ILE A 135 26.58 5.44 -19.00
CA ILE A 135 27.71 5.98 -18.22
C ILE A 135 28.82 6.33 -19.22
#